data_AF-A0A1N6D9D0-F1
#
_entry.id   AF-A0A1N6D9D0-F1
#
_cell.length_a   1.000
_cell.length_b   1.000
_cell.length_c   1.000
_cell.angle_alpha   90.00
_cell.angle_beta   90.00
_cell.angle_gamma   90.00
#
_symmetry.space_group_name_H-M   'P 1'
#
loop_
_entity.id
_entity.type
_entity.pdbx_description
1 polymer ?
#
loop_
_entity_poly.entity_id
_entity_poly.type
_entity_poly.pdbx_seq_one_letter_code
_entity_poly.pdbx_strand_id
1 'polypeptide(L)'
;MRSFLKFFFASFLALIFFSVIAFFFVLMIAVRMTSDKKVVVGSNAVLVIDLNDHYAEQRIQTPLRALAGEGAGSNPGLYDAVRLIRQAATDDNVKGIYLKADGSGNGHASSEEIRRAIVDFSKSKKFVYAYGEMISQNAYFLASAANKVYLHPKGGIDFSGYAITMMYLKGTLEKLEIQPQIFYNGKFKSATEPLRETKMTEANRIQTTVFLGELYGDFLMKVGASRGIDTATLHQYANAGTIQYPEDALKYKLVDGLKYDDQVMDEIKQKLNLKGDDKVNFIALNRYDEAKAGYEGNGNIALIYAEGDIVSGSADKAIASEDYIKTIREARQDNDVKAIVFRVNSPGGSALASEGIWRELTLARKAKPVIVSMGDYAASGGYYISCMADSIFAEPTTLTGSIGVFAILPNMQAFFNNKLGITFDGVKTGEYADLGTTSRPLTEKEKFMVQRSVDTIYATFKHRVTEGRKLEATVVDSIAQGRVWTGIQAQRMGLVDRLGGIDDAVNCAARMANVADVKIVSFPKQKDPYQQLLKSLGGVRASMVKEELGEHYQLYQTIKELKKLTGEIQAKLPYNLTIQ
;
A
#
# COMPACT_ATOMS: atom_id res chain seq x y z
N MET A 1 -39.54 -34.84 -33.69
CA MET A 1 -38.80 -34.11 -34.76
C MET A 1 -39.16 -32.62 -34.87
N ARG A 2 -40.43 -32.20 -34.96
CA ARG A 2 -40.78 -30.75 -35.12
C ARG A 2 -40.28 -29.84 -33.98
N SER A 3 -40.36 -30.29 -32.74
CA SER A 3 -39.87 -29.52 -31.58
C SER A 3 -38.34 -29.36 -31.61
N PHE A 4 -37.62 -30.45 -31.87
CA PHE A 4 -36.15 -30.46 -32.00
C PHE A 4 -35.66 -29.49 -33.10
N LEU A 5 -36.25 -29.55 -34.30
CA LEU A 5 -35.85 -28.67 -35.40
C LEU A 5 -36.11 -27.19 -35.06
N LYS A 6 -37.22 -26.88 -34.37
CA LYS A 6 -37.53 -25.50 -33.95
C LYS A 6 -36.49 -24.94 -32.97
N PHE A 7 -36.11 -25.71 -31.94
CA PHE A 7 -35.09 -25.29 -30.97
C PHE A 7 -33.69 -25.27 -31.59
N PHE A 8 -33.38 -26.21 -32.49
CA PHE A 8 -32.11 -26.24 -33.21
C PHE A 8 -31.95 -25.00 -34.10
N PHE A 9 -32.94 -24.67 -34.94
CA PHE A 9 -32.86 -23.49 -35.81
C PHE A 9 -32.91 -22.17 -35.02
N ALA A 10 -33.67 -22.09 -33.92
CA ALA A 10 -33.66 -20.92 -33.05
C ALA A 10 -32.28 -20.72 -32.39
N SER A 11 -31.66 -21.80 -31.90
CA SER A 11 -30.32 -21.76 -31.30
C SER A 11 -29.24 -21.46 -32.33
N PHE A 12 -29.36 -22.01 -33.54
CA PHE A 12 -28.44 -21.76 -34.65
C PHE A 12 -28.55 -20.31 -35.16
N LEU A 13 -29.76 -19.76 -35.24
CA LEU A 13 -29.98 -18.37 -35.60
C LEU A 13 -29.44 -17.42 -34.52
N ALA A 14 -29.65 -17.75 -33.24
CA ALA A 14 -29.05 -17.02 -32.13
C ALA A 14 -27.52 -17.07 -32.19
N LEU A 15 -26.93 -18.24 -32.46
CA LEU A 15 -25.49 -18.40 -32.61
C LEU A 15 -24.95 -17.53 -33.75
N ILE A 16 -25.61 -17.52 -34.91
CA ILE A 16 -25.21 -16.66 -36.04
C ILE A 16 -25.32 -15.19 -35.65
N PHE A 17 -26.43 -14.77 -35.03
CA PHE A 17 -26.64 -13.39 -34.62
C PHE A 17 -25.57 -12.93 -33.62
N PHE A 18 -25.29 -13.72 -32.59
CA PHE A 18 -24.23 -13.41 -31.63
C PHE A 18 -22.83 -13.49 -32.24
N SER A 19 -22.59 -14.38 -33.21
CA SER A 19 -21.31 -14.44 -33.93
C SER A 19 -21.08 -13.22 -34.80
N VAL A 20 -22.13 -12.69 -35.45
CA VAL A 20 -22.06 -11.45 -36.23
C VAL A 20 -21.81 -10.25 -35.32
N ILE A 21 -22.51 -10.15 -34.18
CA ILE A 21 -22.25 -9.11 -33.18
C ILE A 21 -20.82 -9.21 -32.66
N ALA A 22 -20.36 -10.42 -32.31
CA ALA A 22 -19.00 -10.64 -31.85
C ALA A 22 -17.96 -10.26 -32.92
N PHE A 23 -18.22 -10.57 -34.19
CA PHE A 23 -17.37 -10.18 -35.31
C PHE A 23 -17.27 -8.65 -35.45
N PHE A 24 -18.39 -7.93 -35.42
CA PHE A 24 -18.38 -6.47 -35.47
C PHE A 24 -17.75 -5.84 -34.22
N PHE A 25 -17.92 -6.46 -33.05
CA PHE A 25 -17.28 -6.04 -31.81
C PHE A 25 -15.76 -6.21 -31.88
N VAL A 26 -15.27 -7.36 -32.36
CA VAL A 26 -13.84 -7.62 -32.60
C VAL A 26 -13.27 -6.68 -33.66
N LEU A 27 -14.02 -6.42 -34.74
CA LEU A 27 -13.61 -5.49 -35.79
C LEU A 27 -13.51 -4.05 -35.26
N MET A 28 -14.46 -3.63 -34.41
CA MET A 28 -14.42 -2.32 -33.76
C MET A 28 -13.21 -2.17 -32.82
N ILE A 29 -12.89 -3.23 -32.06
CA ILE A 29 -11.67 -3.28 -31.24
C ILE A 29 -10.42 -3.22 -32.12
N ALA A 30 -10.35 -4.01 -33.20
CA ALA A 30 -9.21 -4.04 -34.12
C ALA A 30 -8.97 -2.67 -34.79
N VAL A 31 -10.03 -1.98 -35.23
CA VAL A 31 -9.94 -0.63 -35.81
C VAL A 31 -9.43 0.38 -34.78
N ARG A 32 -9.88 0.33 -33.51
CA ARG A 32 -9.37 1.20 -32.44
C ARG A 32 -7.92 0.90 -32.08
N MET A 33 -7.51 -0.37 -32.09
CA MET A 33 -6.11 -0.76 -31.86
C MET A 33 -5.16 -0.24 -32.95
N THR A 34 -5.66 0.02 -34.17
CA THR A 34 -4.84 0.59 -35.26
C THR A 34 -4.76 2.13 -35.24
N SER A 35 -5.53 2.82 -34.39
CA SER A 35 -5.43 4.28 -34.25
C SER A 35 -4.36 4.67 -33.22
N ASP A 36 -3.09 4.51 -33.59
CA ASP A 36 -1.93 4.96 -32.81
C ASP A 36 -1.82 6.49 -32.80
N LYS A 37 -2.71 7.17 -32.07
CA LYS A 37 -2.49 8.57 -31.72
C LYS A 37 -1.44 8.63 -30.61
N LYS A 38 -0.16 8.70 -30.98
CA LYS A 38 0.93 8.98 -30.04
C LYS A 38 0.60 10.23 -29.24
N VAL A 39 0.64 10.12 -27.92
CA VAL A 39 0.42 11.26 -27.03
C VAL A 39 1.62 12.19 -27.16
N VAL A 40 1.37 13.44 -27.53
CA VAL A 40 2.40 14.47 -27.61
C VAL A 40 2.16 15.45 -26.47
N VAL A 41 3.21 15.74 -25.71
CA VAL A 41 3.19 16.83 -24.73
C VAL A 41 3.24 18.14 -25.50
N GLY A 42 2.10 18.80 -25.66
CA GLY A 42 2.05 20.09 -26.35
C GLY A 42 2.85 21.18 -25.62
N SER A 43 3.23 22.23 -26.34
CA SER A 43 3.92 23.38 -25.75
C SER A 43 3.09 24.04 -24.64
N ASN A 44 3.77 24.63 -23.65
CA ASN A 44 3.14 25.31 -22.51
C ASN A 44 2.18 24.42 -21.69
N ALA A 45 2.50 23.13 -21.59
CA ALA A 45 1.73 22.18 -20.83
C ALA A 45 1.75 22.47 -19.32
N VAL A 46 0.63 22.19 -18.66
CA VAL A 46 0.51 22.15 -17.20
C VAL A 46 0.17 20.73 -16.80
N LEU A 47 1.05 20.12 -16.00
CA LEU A 47 0.85 18.76 -15.53
C LEU A 47 -0.20 18.77 -14.42
N VAL A 48 -1.30 18.03 -14.64
CA VAL A 48 -2.37 17.88 -13.65
C VAL A 48 -2.13 16.60 -12.85
N ILE A 49 -2.10 16.75 -11.53
CA ILE A 49 -2.02 15.64 -10.59
C ILE A 49 -3.25 15.73 -9.71
N ASP A 50 -4.12 14.73 -9.84
CA ASP A 50 -5.21 14.56 -8.89
C ASP A 50 -4.65 13.84 -7.66
N LEU A 51 -4.78 14.43 -6.48
CA LEU A 51 -4.30 13.81 -5.25
C LEU A 51 -5.27 12.74 -4.75
N ASN A 52 -6.54 12.75 -5.19
CA ASN A 52 -7.50 11.69 -4.90
C ASN A 52 -7.11 10.36 -5.55
N ASP A 53 -6.33 10.41 -6.63
CA ASP A 53 -5.88 9.22 -7.33
C ASP A 53 -4.98 8.38 -6.43
N HIS A 54 -5.28 7.07 -6.36
CA HIS A 54 -4.40 6.11 -5.71
C HIS A 54 -3.31 5.66 -6.69
N TYR A 55 -2.06 5.98 -6.38
CA TYR A 55 -0.89 5.46 -7.08
C TYR A 55 -0.43 4.17 -6.39
N ALA A 56 -0.85 3.02 -6.90
CA ALA A 56 -0.45 1.71 -6.38
C ALA A 56 1.07 1.49 -6.53
N GLU A 57 1.67 0.60 -5.73
CA GLU A 57 3.11 0.30 -5.81
C GLU A 57 3.53 -0.08 -7.23
N GLN A 58 2.77 -0.95 -7.87
CA GLN A 58 2.91 -1.30 -9.28
C GLN A 58 1.65 -0.92 -10.07
N ARG A 59 1.81 -0.47 -11.33
CA ARG A 59 0.69 -0.12 -12.20
C ARG A 59 -0.32 -1.30 -12.28
N ILE A 60 -1.60 -0.99 -12.10
CA ILE A 60 -2.70 -1.95 -12.27
C ILE A 60 -3.31 -1.73 -13.65
N GLN A 61 -3.05 -2.65 -14.59
CA GLN A 61 -3.74 -2.62 -15.87
C GLN A 61 -5.17 -3.14 -15.70
N THR A 62 -6.16 -2.36 -16.15
CA THR A 62 -7.54 -2.85 -16.20
C THR A 62 -7.76 -3.56 -17.54
N PRO A 63 -8.10 -4.87 -17.55
CA PRO A 63 -8.17 -5.67 -18.76
C PRO A 63 -9.09 -5.08 -19.83
N LEU A 64 -10.29 -4.65 -19.44
CA LEU A 64 -11.28 -4.10 -20.36
C LEU A 64 -10.83 -2.77 -20.98
N ARG A 65 -10.14 -1.91 -20.22
CA ARG A 65 -9.61 -0.62 -20.71
C ARG A 65 -8.40 -0.82 -21.62
N ALA A 66 -7.49 -1.73 -21.22
CA ALA A 66 -6.36 -2.12 -22.06
C ALA A 66 -6.82 -2.67 -23.42
N LEU A 67 -7.89 -3.47 -23.44
CA LEU A 67 -8.47 -4.02 -24.67
C LEU A 67 -9.27 -3.01 -25.49
N ALA A 68 -9.79 -1.95 -24.87
CA ALA A 68 -10.51 -0.88 -25.58
C ALA A 68 -9.58 0.06 -26.38
N GLY A 69 -8.25 -0.14 -26.32
CA GLY A 69 -7.26 0.79 -26.87
C GLY A 69 -7.23 2.14 -26.12
N GLU A 70 -7.91 2.22 -24.98
CA GLU A 70 -7.91 3.40 -24.12
C GLU A 70 -6.70 3.28 -23.18
N GLY A 71 -5.53 3.69 -23.66
CA GLY A 71 -4.36 3.96 -22.80
C GLY A 71 -4.66 4.96 -21.66
N ALA A 72 -5.76 5.69 -21.78
CA ALA A 72 -6.21 6.79 -20.91
C ALA A 72 -6.74 6.38 -19.52
N GLY A 73 -6.51 5.16 -19.02
CA GLY A 73 -7.36 4.61 -17.96
C GLY A 73 -6.73 4.19 -16.64
N SER A 74 -5.41 4.01 -16.55
CA SER A 74 -4.77 3.56 -15.30
C SER A 74 -3.68 4.53 -14.89
N ASN A 75 -3.70 4.95 -13.63
CA ASN A 75 -2.64 5.76 -13.06
C ASN A 75 -1.31 5.00 -13.11
N PRO A 76 -0.17 5.70 -13.28
CA PRO A 76 1.15 5.10 -13.14
C PRO A 76 1.29 4.43 -11.76
N GLY A 77 2.23 3.48 -11.65
CA GLY A 77 2.67 3.04 -10.33
C GLY A 77 3.36 4.19 -9.58
N LEU A 78 3.45 4.09 -8.25
CA LEU A 78 4.01 5.14 -7.40
C LEU A 78 5.43 5.55 -7.83
N TYR A 79 6.29 4.58 -8.13
CA TYR A 79 7.65 4.83 -8.64
C TYR A 79 7.62 5.68 -9.93
N ASP A 80 6.78 5.31 -10.88
CA ASP A 80 6.65 6.04 -12.14
C ASP A 80 6.06 7.43 -11.91
N ALA A 81 5.06 7.58 -11.04
CA ALA A 81 4.49 8.87 -10.70
C ALA A 81 5.55 9.85 -10.16
N VAL A 82 6.34 9.41 -9.18
CA VAL A 82 7.44 10.20 -8.59
C VAL A 82 8.47 10.59 -9.65
N ARG A 83 8.90 9.62 -10.47
CA ARG A 83 9.87 9.84 -11.55
C ARG A 83 9.34 10.81 -12.61
N LEU A 84 8.07 10.69 -13.00
CA LEU A 84 7.43 11.57 -13.99
C LEU A 84 7.29 13.00 -13.48
N ILE A 85 6.95 13.21 -12.21
CA ILE A 85 6.94 14.54 -11.58
C ILE A 85 8.33 15.17 -11.65
N ARG A 86 9.38 14.40 -11.34
CA ARG A 86 10.77 14.86 -11.43
C ARG A 86 11.19 15.14 -12.88
N GLN A 87 10.81 14.28 -13.82
CA GLN A 87 11.09 14.47 -15.25
C GLN A 87 10.42 15.73 -15.81
N ALA A 88 9.20 16.04 -15.36
CA ALA A 88 8.49 17.25 -15.75
C ALA A 88 9.22 18.54 -15.33
N ALA A 89 10.06 18.49 -14.30
CA ALA A 89 10.89 19.62 -13.88
C ALA A 89 11.90 20.02 -14.97
N THR A 90 12.44 19.07 -15.71
CA THR A 90 13.41 19.29 -16.80
C THR A 90 12.78 19.31 -18.20
N ASP A 91 11.47 19.05 -18.33
CA ASP A 91 10.78 19.06 -19.61
C ASP A 91 10.42 20.49 -20.04
N ASP A 92 10.99 20.98 -21.13
CA ASP A 92 10.76 22.35 -21.62
C ASP A 92 9.31 22.62 -22.02
N ASN A 93 8.53 21.58 -22.37
CA ASN A 93 7.12 21.76 -22.70
C ASN A 93 6.25 21.96 -21.47
N VAL A 94 6.66 21.45 -20.31
CA VAL A 94 5.92 21.59 -19.04
C VAL A 94 6.33 22.88 -18.34
N LYS A 95 5.36 23.73 -18.00
CA LYS A 95 5.60 25.05 -17.38
C LYS A 95 5.17 25.13 -15.91
N GLY A 96 4.39 24.16 -15.44
CA GLY A 96 3.97 24.08 -14.05
C GLY A 96 3.15 22.83 -13.75
N ILE A 97 2.76 22.69 -12.49
CA ILE A 97 1.88 21.65 -11.96
C ILE A 97 0.61 22.29 -11.41
N TYR A 98 -0.54 21.66 -11.69
CA TYR A 98 -1.81 21.93 -11.02
C TYR A 98 -2.23 20.70 -10.19
N LEU A 99 -2.28 20.86 -8.87
CA LEU A 99 -2.71 19.83 -7.93
C LEU A 99 -4.19 20.00 -7.62
N LYS A 100 -4.98 18.95 -7.83
CA LYS A 100 -6.35 18.87 -7.29
C LYS A 100 -6.29 18.23 -5.91
N ALA A 101 -6.73 18.93 -4.89
CA ALA A 101 -6.33 18.70 -3.51
C ALA A 101 -7.49 18.37 -2.56
N ASP A 102 -8.63 17.88 -3.05
CA ASP A 102 -9.75 17.53 -2.15
C ASP A 102 -9.40 16.34 -1.23
N GLY A 103 -8.94 15.23 -1.81
CA GLY A 103 -8.57 14.01 -1.08
C GLY A 103 -7.15 13.55 -1.35
N SER A 104 -6.71 12.54 -0.61
CA SER A 104 -5.47 11.82 -0.86
C SER A 104 -5.74 10.32 -0.97
N GLY A 105 -5.38 9.72 -2.10
CA GLY A 105 -5.58 8.29 -2.36
C GLY A 105 -4.50 7.39 -1.78
N ASN A 106 -3.40 7.94 -1.27
CA ASN A 106 -2.21 7.20 -0.86
C ASN A 106 -1.97 7.23 0.65
N GLY A 107 -1.24 6.24 1.17
CA GLY A 107 -0.81 6.23 2.57
C GLY A 107 0.23 7.31 2.90
N HIS A 108 0.58 7.44 4.18
CA HIS A 108 1.48 8.50 4.64
C HIS A 108 2.88 8.40 4.03
N ALA A 109 3.50 7.22 3.97
CA ALA A 109 4.83 7.05 3.39
C ALA A 109 4.78 7.27 1.87
N SER A 110 3.77 6.70 1.20
CA SER A 110 3.57 6.96 -0.23
C SER A 110 3.40 8.46 -0.53
N SER A 111 2.70 9.19 0.35
CA SER A 111 2.55 10.65 0.27
C SER A 111 3.87 11.39 0.49
N GLU A 112 4.81 10.86 1.29
CA GLU A 112 6.15 11.45 1.42
C GLU A 112 6.90 11.46 0.10
N GLU A 113 6.84 10.37 -0.65
CA GLU A 113 7.52 10.24 -1.94
C GLU A 113 6.98 11.26 -2.95
N ILE A 114 5.64 11.37 -3.01
CA ILE A 114 4.95 12.34 -3.87
C ILE A 114 5.28 13.78 -3.43
N ARG A 115 5.19 14.09 -2.13
CA ARG A 115 5.53 15.42 -1.60
C ARG A 115 6.96 15.80 -1.95
N ARG A 116 7.91 14.89 -1.74
CA ARG A 116 9.32 15.13 -2.05
C ARG A 116 9.52 15.40 -3.55
N ALA A 117 8.82 14.68 -4.42
CA ALA A 117 8.85 14.94 -5.87
C ALA A 117 8.30 16.34 -6.22
N ILE A 118 7.21 16.78 -5.59
CA ILE A 118 6.62 18.12 -5.78
C ILE A 118 7.58 19.21 -5.29
N VAL A 119 8.22 19.00 -4.13
CA VAL A 119 9.24 19.92 -3.59
C VAL A 119 10.45 19.99 -4.52
N ASP A 120 10.91 18.85 -5.04
CA ASP A 120 12.01 18.80 -6.01
C ASP A 120 11.64 19.52 -7.32
N PHE A 121 10.42 19.31 -7.84
CA PHE A 121 9.93 20.02 -9.02
C PHE A 121 9.95 21.53 -8.81
N SER A 122 9.53 22.01 -7.64
CA SER A 122 9.48 23.44 -7.31
C SER A 122 10.86 24.13 -7.39
N LYS A 123 11.97 23.39 -7.24
CA LYS A 123 13.33 23.92 -7.42
C LYS A 123 13.63 24.36 -8.85
N SER A 124 12.88 23.85 -9.84
CA SER A 124 12.99 24.28 -11.25
C SER A 124 12.44 25.69 -11.51
N LYS A 125 11.81 26.33 -10.51
CA LYS A 125 11.13 27.63 -10.59
C LYS A 125 9.88 27.66 -11.48
N LYS A 126 9.47 26.51 -12.03
CA LYS A 126 8.14 26.31 -12.60
C LYS A 126 7.09 26.40 -11.49
N PHE A 127 5.90 26.88 -11.80
CA PHE A 127 4.87 27.08 -10.78
C PHE A 127 4.22 25.75 -10.37
N VAL A 128 3.82 25.65 -9.12
CA VAL A 128 2.99 24.58 -8.57
C VAL A 128 1.84 25.23 -7.84
N TYR A 129 0.62 25.08 -8.35
CA TYR A 129 -0.60 25.57 -7.71
C TYR A 129 -1.45 24.39 -7.25
N ALA A 130 -1.97 24.45 -6.04
CA ALA A 130 -2.94 23.52 -5.51
C ALA A 130 -4.29 24.19 -5.37
N TYR A 131 -5.37 23.46 -5.65
CA TYR A 131 -6.74 23.91 -5.46
C TYR A 131 -7.58 22.77 -4.90
N GLY A 132 -8.47 23.09 -3.97
CA GLY A 132 -9.50 22.16 -3.51
C GLY A 132 -10.72 22.90 -3.00
N GLU A 133 -11.86 22.21 -3.03
CA GLU A 133 -13.10 22.66 -2.41
C GLU A 133 -13.16 22.19 -0.96
N MET A 134 -12.89 20.91 -0.73
CA MET A 134 -12.83 20.31 0.60
C MET A 134 -11.52 19.56 0.75
N ILE A 135 -10.51 20.21 1.31
CA ILE A 135 -9.16 19.66 1.41
C ILE A 135 -9.05 18.81 2.69
N SER A 136 -8.97 17.49 2.55
CA SER A 136 -8.66 16.59 3.66
C SER A 136 -7.26 16.86 4.24
N GLN A 137 -7.01 16.48 5.49
CA GLN A 137 -5.72 16.70 6.15
C GLN A 137 -4.54 16.06 5.40
N ASN A 138 -4.74 14.84 4.87
CA ASN A 138 -3.72 14.14 4.08
C ASN A 138 -3.51 14.79 2.70
N ALA A 139 -4.57 15.33 2.07
CA ALA A 139 -4.39 16.10 0.84
C ALA A 139 -3.66 17.42 1.11
N TYR A 140 -3.96 18.08 2.24
CA TYR A 140 -3.28 19.30 2.67
C TYR A 140 -1.78 19.07 2.92
N PHE A 141 -1.41 17.89 3.45
CA PHE A 141 -0.01 17.49 3.54
C PHE A 141 0.70 17.53 2.19
N LEU A 142 0.08 17.13 1.09
CA LEU A 142 0.68 17.21 -0.25
C LEU A 142 0.57 18.62 -0.83
N ALA A 143 -0.61 19.22 -0.76
CA ALA A 143 -0.93 20.54 -1.30
C ALA A 143 -0.05 21.65 -0.72
N SER A 144 0.29 21.57 0.57
CA SER A 144 1.15 22.56 1.24
C SER A 144 2.57 22.62 0.66
N ALA A 145 3.01 21.67 -0.18
CA ALA A 145 4.27 21.76 -0.92
C ALA A 145 4.19 22.68 -2.16
N ALA A 146 2.98 23.05 -2.59
CA ALA A 146 2.77 23.95 -3.71
C ALA A 146 3.26 25.37 -3.39
N ASN A 147 3.59 26.15 -4.43
CA ASN A 147 3.91 27.56 -4.27
C ASN A 147 2.70 28.38 -3.84
N LYS A 148 1.50 27.97 -4.29
CA LYS A 148 0.23 28.54 -3.87
C LYS A 148 -0.80 27.46 -3.63
N VAL A 149 -1.53 27.58 -2.53
CA VAL A 149 -2.68 26.75 -2.16
C VAL A 149 -3.92 27.62 -2.18
N TYR A 150 -4.89 27.27 -3.02
CA TYR A 150 -6.16 27.94 -3.13
C TYR A 150 -7.27 27.05 -2.56
N LEU A 151 -8.20 27.69 -1.86
CA LEU A 151 -9.37 27.04 -1.29
C LEU A 151 -10.64 27.68 -1.86
N HIS A 152 -11.66 26.88 -2.10
CA HIS A 152 -12.95 27.42 -2.50
C HIS A 152 -13.52 28.36 -1.42
N PRO A 153 -14.14 29.53 -1.76
CA PRO A 153 -14.62 30.51 -0.78
C PRO A 153 -15.76 30.01 0.13
N LYS A 154 -16.33 28.85 -0.18
CA LYS A 154 -17.35 28.14 0.59
C LYS A 154 -16.96 26.69 0.89
N GLY A 155 -15.67 26.40 0.83
CA GLY A 155 -15.07 25.09 1.06
C GLY A 155 -14.67 24.85 2.51
N GLY A 156 -13.63 24.02 2.71
CA GLY A 156 -13.05 23.76 4.02
C GLY A 156 -11.70 23.02 3.96
N ILE A 157 -10.96 23.05 5.07
CA ILE A 157 -9.76 22.23 5.27
C ILE A 157 -9.95 21.45 6.56
N ASP A 158 -9.73 20.14 6.50
CA ASP A 158 -9.62 19.32 7.70
C ASP A 158 -8.22 19.50 8.32
N PHE A 159 -8.19 20.05 9.53
CA PHE A 159 -6.99 20.28 10.31
C PHE A 159 -7.27 19.94 11.78
N SER A 160 -7.32 18.65 12.08
CA SER A 160 -7.83 18.11 13.34
C SER A 160 -6.83 17.25 14.12
N GLY A 161 -5.66 16.95 13.54
CA GLY A 161 -4.68 16.04 14.11
C GLY A 161 -4.94 14.58 13.72
N TYR A 162 -4.13 13.65 14.24
CA TYR A 162 -4.28 12.23 13.92
C TYR A 162 -4.96 11.44 15.03
N ALA A 163 -5.86 10.55 14.63
CA ALA A 163 -6.52 9.61 15.53
C ALA A 163 -6.47 8.17 14.99
N ILE A 164 -6.42 7.20 15.92
CA ILE A 164 -6.58 5.78 15.62
C ILE A 164 -7.71 5.24 16.48
N THR A 165 -8.67 4.60 15.83
CA THR A 165 -9.75 3.85 16.48
C THR A 165 -9.62 2.37 16.14
N MET A 166 -9.80 1.49 17.14
CA MET A 166 -9.77 0.04 16.95
C MET A 166 -11.06 -0.62 17.42
N MET A 167 -11.53 -1.58 16.64
CA MET A 167 -12.67 -2.43 16.98
C MET A 167 -12.22 -3.57 17.90
N TYR A 168 -13.04 -3.88 18.93
CA TYR A 168 -12.83 -5.02 19.83
C TYR A 168 -14.03 -5.97 19.76
N LEU A 169 -13.75 -7.25 19.53
CA LEU A 169 -14.74 -8.30 19.28
C LEU A 169 -14.89 -9.28 20.44
N LYS A 170 -14.12 -9.14 21.53
CA LYS A 170 -14.23 -10.02 22.71
C LYS A 170 -15.67 -10.22 23.17
N GLY A 171 -16.43 -9.13 23.34
CA GLY A 171 -17.83 -9.21 23.77
C GLY A 171 -18.74 -9.92 22.77
N THR A 172 -18.45 -9.83 21.46
CA THR A 172 -19.16 -10.59 20.43
C THR A 172 -18.81 -12.07 20.51
N LEU A 173 -17.53 -12.40 20.68
CA LEU A 173 -17.06 -13.78 20.82
C LEU A 173 -17.63 -14.45 22.07
N GLU A 174 -17.71 -13.74 23.19
CA GLU A 174 -18.34 -14.20 24.44
C GLU A 174 -19.84 -14.49 24.24
N LYS A 175 -20.57 -13.60 23.55
CA LYS A 175 -22.00 -13.82 23.23
C LYS A 175 -22.22 -15.05 22.34
N LEU A 176 -21.30 -15.27 21.40
CA LEU A 176 -21.31 -16.45 20.54
C LEU A 176 -20.71 -17.68 21.22
N GLU A 177 -20.18 -17.58 22.44
CA GLU A 177 -19.50 -18.67 23.13
C GLU A 177 -18.36 -19.29 22.30
N ILE A 178 -17.62 -18.42 21.59
CA ILE A 178 -16.41 -18.76 20.85
C ILE A 178 -15.22 -18.28 21.68
N GLN A 179 -14.33 -19.21 22.04
CA GLN A 179 -13.14 -18.91 22.83
C GLN A 179 -11.89 -18.88 21.94
N PRO A 180 -11.29 -17.72 21.67
CA PRO A 180 -10.00 -17.65 20.97
C PRO A 180 -8.87 -18.08 21.92
N GLN A 181 -8.23 -19.22 21.64
CA GLN A 181 -7.03 -19.65 22.37
C GLN A 181 -5.80 -19.00 21.74
N ILE A 182 -5.22 -18.04 22.44
CA ILE A 182 -4.21 -17.12 21.92
C ILE A 182 -2.85 -17.41 22.56
N PHE A 183 -1.83 -17.51 21.71
CA PHE A 183 -0.42 -17.68 22.08
C PHE A 183 0.38 -16.57 21.41
N TYR A 184 1.27 -15.90 22.12
CA TYR A 184 2.05 -14.82 21.53
C TYR A 184 3.34 -14.60 22.30
N ASN A 185 4.31 -13.97 21.64
CA ASN A 185 5.54 -13.52 22.27
C ASN A 185 5.84 -12.08 21.84
N GLY A 186 5.96 -11.21 22.85
CA GLY A 186 6.19 -9.78 22.71
C GLY A 186 5.15 -8.93 23.46
N LYS A 187 5.63 -8.12 24.40
CA LYS A 187 4.80 -7.20 25.23
C LYS A 187 3.89 -6.27 24.42
N PHE A 188 4.38 -5.79 23.27
CA PHE A 188 3.70 -4.84 22.39
C PHE A 188 2.99 -5.53 21.22
N LYS A 189 2.99 -6.87 21.15
CA LYS A 189 2.35 -7.61 20.07
C LYS A 189 0.83 -7.59 20.25
N SER A 190 0.20 -6.55 19.73
CA SER A 190 -1.21 -6.24 19.98
C SER A 190 -2.20 -6.79 18.96
N ALA A 191 -1.74 -7.52 17.93
CA ALA A 191 -2.60 -8.04 16.86
C ALA A 191 -3.69 -9.02 17.32
N THR A 192 -3.60 -9.54 18.54
CA THR A 192 -4.62 -10.42 19.13
C THR A 192 -5.54 -9.69 20.11
N GLU A 193 -5.25 -8.43 20.48
CA GLU A 193 -6.02 -7.68 21.48
C GLU A 193 -7.51 -7.54 21.13
N PRO A 194 -7.90 -7.22 19.89
CA PRO A 194 -9.31 -7.20 19.48
C PRO A 194 -10.10 -8.47 19.81
N LEU A 195 -9.44 -9.61 19.97
CA LEU A 195 -10.10 -10.89 20.26
C LEU A 195 -10.11 -11.24 21.75
N ARG A 196 -9.28 -10.62 22.59
CA ARG A 196 -9.13 -10.96 24.02
C ARG A 196 -9.35 -9.80 24.99
N GLU A 197 -9.34 -8.58 24.49
CA GLU A 197 -9.56 -7.35 25.25
C GLU A 197 -10.82 -6.63 24.77
N THR A 198 -11.25 -5.62 25.52
CA THR A 198 -12.34 -4.69 25.14
C THR A 198 -11.84 -3.29 24.81
N LYS A 199 -10.54 -3.05 24.99
CA LYS A 199 -9.84 -1.77 24.76
C LYS A 199 -8.33 -2.03 24.63
N MET A 200 -7.57 -1.01 24.22
CA MET A 200 -6.11 -1.10 24.14
C MET A 200 -5.53 -1.49 25.50
N THR A 201 -4.61 -2.45 25.49
CA THR A 201 -3.73 -2.64 26.66
C THR A 201 -2.84 -1.41 26.84
N GLU A 202 -2.26 -1.25 28.03
CA GLU A 202 -1.34 -0.14 28.30
C GLU A 202 -0.13 -0.15 27.36
N ALA A 203 0.44 -1.33 27.09
CA ALA A 203 1.56 -1.46 26.17
C ALA A 203 1.18 -1.00 24.75
N ASN A 204 0.01 -1.40 24.27
CA ASN A 204 -0.47 -0.99 22.95
C ASN A 204 -0.80 0.50 22.88
N ARG A 205 -1.39 1.06 23.93
CA ARG A 205 -1.65 2.50 24.04
C ARG A 205 -0.35 3.30 23.98
N ILE A 206 0.69 2.88 24.70
CA ILE A 206 2.01 3.53 24.69
C ILE A 206 2.61 3.52 23.28
N GLN A 207 2.73 2.36 22.62
CA GLN A 207 3.33 2.33 21.28
C GLN A 207 2.52 3.15 20.27
N THR A 208 1.19 3.07 20.34
CA THR A 208 0.28 3.76 19.42
C THR A 208 0.40 5.26 19.58
N THR A 209 0.39 5.75 20.82
CA THR A 209 0.60 7.17 21.12
C THR A 209 1.94 7.67 20.58
N VAL A 210 3.01 6.87 20.76
CA VAL A 210 4.36 7.25 20.34
C VAL A 210 4.49 7.34 18.82
N PHE A 211 4.08 6.32 18.06
CA PHE A 211 4.23 6.40 16.60
C PHE A 211 3.23 7.40 15.99
N LEU A 212 1.99 7.49 16.52
CA LEU A 212 0.99 8.44 16.02
C LEU A 212 1.45 9.89 16.23
N GLY A 213 2.04 10.18 17.39
CA GLY A 213 2.62 11.48 17.69
C GLY A 213 3.80 11.84 16.78
N GLU A 214 4.65 10.88 16.42
CA GLU A 214 5.77 11.15 15.51
C GLU A 214 5.33 11.32 14.05
N LEU A 215 4.31 10.57 13.60
CA LEU A 215 3.66 10.79 12.30
C LEU A 215 3.06 12.19 12.21
N TYR A 216 2.30 12.61 13.24
CA TYR A 216 1.73 13.95 13.26
C TYR A 216 2.79 15.04 13.41
N GLY A 217 3.84 14.79 14.20
CA GLY A 217 4.98 15.70 14.33
C GLY A 217 5.68 15.96 12.99
N ASP A 218 5.85 14.92 12.17
CA ASP A 218 6.41 15.04 10.83
C ASP A 218 5.51 15.86 9.89
N PHE A 219 4.18 15.61 9.93
CA PHE A 219 3.19 16.44 9.24
C PHE A 219 3.32 17.92 9.61
N LEU A 220 3.32 18.24 10.92
CA LEU A 220 3.43 19.60 11.41
C LEU A 220 4.74 20.26 11.00
N MET A 221 5.86 19.54 11.08
CA MET A 221 7.18 20.03 10.67
C MET A 221 7.19 20.41 9.19
N LYS A 222 6.65 19.57 8.32
CA LYS A 222 6.67 19.79 6.87
C LYS A 222 5.69 20.86 6.42
N VAL A 223 4.48 20.90 6.99
CA VAL A 223 3.51 21.98 6.76
C VAL A 223 4.06 23.30 7.30
N GLY A 224 4.61 23.29 8.51
CA GLY A 224 5.20 24.48 9.13
C GLY A 224 6.34 25.08 8.32
N ALA A 225 7.23 24.23 7.81
CA ALA A 225 8.31 24.65 6.93
C ALA A 225 7.82 25.29 5.62
N SER A 226 6.73 24.77 5.01
CA SER A 226 6.23 25.31 3.74
C SER A 226 5.29 26.51 3.89
N ARG A 227 4.60 26.64 5.03
CA ARG A 227 3.69 27.76 5.31
C ARG A 227 4.31 28.87 6.16
N GLY A 228 5.52 28.66 6.70
CA GLY A 228 6.18 29.62 7.58
C GLY A 228 5.48 29.79 8.93
N ILE A 229 4.94 28.68 9.47
CA ILE A 229 4.23 28.64 10.75
C ILE A 229 4.95 27.63 11.64
N ASP A 230 5.22 27.96 12.89
CA ASP A 230 5.88 27.01 13.79
C ASP A 230 4.95 25.85 14.18
N THR A 231 5.54 24.72 14.56
CA THR A 231 4.80 23.48 14.83
C THR A 231 3.89 23.59 16.06
N ALA A 232 4.23 24.41 17.05
CA ALA A 232 3.41 24.60 18.25
C ALA A 232 2.14 25.37 17.93
N THR A 233 2.24 26.42 17.10
CA THR A 233 1.09 27.17 16.58
C THR A 233 0.17 26.27 15.74
N LEU A 234 0.74 25.48 14.81
CA LEU A 234 -0.06 24.52 14.03
C LEU A 234 -0.76 23.50 14.94
N HIS A 235 -0.05 22.94 15.92
CA HIS A 235 -0.63 22.02 16.89
C HIS A 235 -1.77 22.68 17.71
N GLN A 236 -1.63 23.96 18.04
CA GLN A 236 -2.68 24.74 18.70
C GLN A 236 -3.91 24.91 17.81
N TYR A 237 -3.75 25.10 16.50
CA TYR A 237 -4.88 25.22 15.58
C TYR A 237 -5.79 23.99 15.63
N ALA A 238 -5.21 22.79 15.62
CA ALA A 238 -5.97 21.55 15.73
C ALA A 238 -6.67 21.44 17.10
N ASN A 239 -5.93 21.62 18.20
CA ASN A 239 -6.49 21.44 19.55
C ASN A 239 -7.58 22.44 19.94
N ALA A 240 -7.52 23.66 19.39
CA ALA A 240 -8.51 24.70 19.65
C ALA A 240 -9.65 24.71 18.62
N GLY A 241 -9.61 23.85 17.59
CA GLY A 241 -10.57 23.90 16.48
C GLY A 241 -10.56 25.26 15.78
N THR A 242 -9.37 25.79 15.51
CA THR A 242 -9.18 27.18 15.03
C THR A 242 -9.62 27.37 13.58
N ILE A 243 -9.52 26.31 12.77
CA ILE A 243 -9.82 26.34 11.35
C ILE A 243 -11.22 25.75 11.15
N GLN A 244 -12.25 26.60 11.14
CA GLN A 244 -13.65 26.16 10.98
C GLN A 244 -14.24 26.59 9.64
N TYR A 245 -13.78 27.74 9.11
CA TYR A 245 -14.24 28.31 7.85
C TYR A 245 -13.07 28.59 6.90
N PRO A 246 -13.31 28.72 5.58
CA PRO A 246 -12.27 29.10 4.61
C PRO A 246 -11.51 30.37 4.99
N GLU A 247 -12.23 31.36 5.55
CA GLU A 247 -11.66 32.62 6.01
C GLU A 247 -10.63 32.41 7.13
N ASP A 248 -10.81 31.40 7.98
CA ASP A 248 -9.82 31.03 9.00
C ASP A 248 -8.56 30.47 8.34
N ALA A 249 -8.70 29.55 7.38
CA ALA A 249 -7.56 28.98 6.67
C ALA A 249 -6.72 30.07 5.98
N LEU A 250 -7.36 31.09 5.42
CA LEU A 250 -6.67 32.25 4.85
C LEU A 250 -6.04 33.13 5.94
N LYS A 251 -6.81 33.50 6.97
CA LYS A 251 -6.36 34.36 8.08
C LYS A 251 -5.14 33.80 8.79
N TYR A 252 -5.13 32.48 9.03
CA TYR A 252 -4.06 31.75 9.70
C TYR A 252 -3.00 31.21 8.74
N LYS A 253 -3.01 31.67 7.47
CA LYS A 253 -1.98 31.42 6.44
C LYS A 253 -1.81 29.96 6.03
N LEU A 254 -2.82 29.12 6.26
CA LEU A 254 -2.83 27.75 5.73
C LEU A 254 -3.06 27.75 4.21
N VAL A 255 -3.73 28.77 3.65
CA VAL A 255 -3.90 28.96 2.21
C VAL A 255 -3.50 30.36 1.77
N ASP A 256 -3.28 30.52 0.46
CA ASP A 256 -2.83 31.76 -0.17
C ASP A 256 -3.98 32.58 -0.77
N GLY A 257 -5.15 31.98 -0.91
CA GLY A 257 -6.33 32.70 -1.37
C GLY A 257 -7.60 31.87 -1.34
N LEU A 258 -8.72 32.56 -1.22
CA LEU A 258 -10.05 32.00 -1.44
C LEU A 258 -10.47 32.31 -2.87
N LYS A 259 -10.55 31.30 -3.72
CA LYS A 259 -10.80 31.45 -5.16
C LYS A 259 -11.73 30.38 -5.69
N TYR A 260 -12.53 30.73 -6.68
CA TYR A 260 -13.22 29.77 -7.53
C TYR A 260 -12.24 29.16 -8.55
N ASP A 261 -12.57 27.98 -9.10
CA ASP A 261 -11.72 27.28 -10.08
C ASP A 261 -11.38 28.16 -11.29
N ASP A 262 -12.36 28.90 -11.84
CA ASP A 262 -12.17 29.81 -12.97
C ASP A 262 -11.13 30.91 -12.67
N GLN A 263 -11.13 31.45 -11.45
CA GLN A 263 -10.15 32.45 -11.01
C GLN A 263 -8.73 31.87 -10.87
N VAL A 264 -8.60 30.58 -10.54
CA VAL A 264 -7.31 29.89 -10.54
C VAL A 264 -6.85 29.63 -11.97
N MET A 265 -7.76 29.22 -12.86
CA MET A 265 -7.48 29.02 -14.28
C MET A 265 -7.01 30.30 -14.96
N ASP A 266 -7.63 31.44 -14.66
CA ASP A 266 -7.24 32.73 -15.19
C ASP A 266 -5.84 33.14 -14.72
N GLU A 267 -5.48 32.84 -13.47
CA GLU A 267 -4.11 33.07 -13.00
C GLU A 267 -3.09 32.17 -13.69
N ILE A 268 -3.43 30.91 -13.95
CA ILE A 268 -2.57 30.00 -14.73
C ILE A 268 -2.39 30.53 -16.15
N LYS A 269 -3.45 30.99 -16.82
CA LYS A 269 -3.37 31.61 -18.16
C LYS A 269 -2.44 32.82 -18.16
N GLN A 270 -2.59 33.71 -17.18
CA GLN A 270 -1.72 34.88 -17.01
C GLN A 270 -0.27 34.46 -16.81
N LYS A 271 -0.01 33.44 -15.98
CA LYS A 271 1.34 32.91 -15.72
C LYS A 271 2.00 32.34 -16.98
N LEU A 272 1.21 31.78 -17.88
CA LEU A 272 1.64 31.24 -19.18
C LEU A 272 1.68 32.29 -20.31
N ASN A 273 1.30 33.54 -20.04
CA ASN A 273 1.16 34.62 -21.03
C ASN A 273 0.20 34.28 -22.19
N LEU A 274 -0.85 33.51 -21.91
CA LEU A 274 -1.90 33.18 -22.89
C LEU A 274 -2.85 34.38 -23.07
N LYS A 275 -3.40 34.57 -24.27
CA LYS A 275 -4.23 35.74 -24.61
C LYS A 275 -5.63 35.33 -25.10
N GLY A 276 -6.63 36.19 -24.86
CA GLY A 276 -8.00 35.97 -25.36
C GLY A 276 -8.56 34.61 -24.95
N ASP A 277 -9.03 33.84 -25.94
CA ASP A 277 -9.66 32.53 -25.75
C ASP A 277 -8.67 31.35 -25.72
N ASP A 278 -7.37 31.62 -25.65
CA ASP A 278 -6.33 30.59 -25.55
C ASP A 278 -6.58 29.69 -24.34
N LYS A 279 -6.58 28.37 -24.58
CA LYS A 279 -6.78 27.35 -23.54
C LYS A 279 -5.45 26.91 -22.95
N VAL A 280 -5.44 26.67 -21.64
CA VAL A 280 -4.32 26.03 -20.97
C VAL A 280 -4.23 24.58 -21.47
N ASN A 281 -3.03 24.17 -21.86
CA ASN A 281 -2.76 22.80 -22.27
C ASN A 281 -2.55 21.91 -21.04
N PHE A 282 -3.64 21.47 -20.42
CA PHE A 282 -3.56 20.53 -19.30
C PHE A 282 -3.24 19.12 -19.79
N ILE A 283 -2.28 18.46 -19.12
CA ILE A 283 -1.96 17.06 -19.35
C ILE A 283 -2.02 16.32 -18.02
N ALA A 284 -2.88 15.30 -17.92
CA ALA A 284 -2.94 14.44 -16.74
C ALA A 284 -1.68 13.56 -16.63
N LEU A 285 -1.31 13.16 -15.41
CA LEU A 285 -0.09 12.39 -15.17
C LEU A 285 -0.03 11.07 -15.94
N ASN A 286 -1.15 10.35 -16.05
CA ASN A 286 -1.25 9.13 -16.86
C ASN A 286 -1.00 9.36 -18.36
N ARG A 287 -1.43 10.50 -18.90
CA ARG A 287 -1.20 10.86 -20.31
C ARG A 287 0.24 11.33 -20.53
N TYR A 288 0.82 12.02 -19.54
CA TYR A 288 2.22 12.39 -19.56
C TYR A 288 3.13 11.16 -19.53
N ASP A 289 2.79 10.17 -18.71
CA ASP A 289 3.42 8.85 -18.67
C ASP A 289 3.44 8.18 -20.05
N GLU A 290 2.28 8.09 -20.73
CA GLU A 290 2.19 7.52 -22.08
C GLU A 290 3.06 8.26 -23.12
N ALA A 291 3.19 9.58 -22.99
CA ALA A 291 4.05 10.37 -23.87
C ALA A 291 5.56 10.17 -23.58
N LYS A 292 5.91 9.69 -22.39
CA LYS A 292 7.30 9.48 -21.93
C LYS A 292 7.67 8.01 -21.78
N ALA A 293 6.73 7.09 -21.94
CA ALA A 293 6.94 5.66 -21.77
C ALA A 293 8.04 5.18 -22.72
N GLY A 294 9.19 4.82 -22.15
CA GLY A 294 10.42 4.50 -22.86
C GLY A 294 11.23 3.40 -22.18
N TYR A 295 10.58 2.43 -21.54
CA TYR A 295 11.27 1.31 -20.91
C TYR A 295 10.66 -0.03 -21.35
N GLU A 296 11.03 -0.45 -22.55
CA GLU A 296 11.04 -1.87 -22.91
C GLU A 296 12.47 -2.25 -23.29
N GLY A 297 13.08 -3.10 -22.48
CA GLY A 297 14.42 -3.63 -22.68
C GLY A 297 14.87 -4.53 -21.52
N ASN A 298 15.96 -5.28 -21.71
CA ASN A 298 16.57 -6.07 -20.63
C ASN A 298 17.06 -5.11 -19.53
N GLY A 299 16.49 -5.22 -18.33
CA GLY A 299 16.83 -4.40 -17.17
C GLY A 299 18.03 -4.95 -16.40
N ASN A 300 18.89 -4.05 -15.91
CA ASN A 300 20.03 -4.39 -15.06
C ASN A 300 19.75 -4.21 -13.55
N ILE A 301 18.60 -3.64 -13.18
CA ILE A 301 18.10 -3.63 -11.80
C ILE A 301 16.74 -4.32 -11.78
N ALA A 302 16.63 -5.40 -11.00
CA ALA A 302 15.35 -6.06 -10.76
C ALA A 302 14.62 -5.36 -9.63
N LEU A 303 13.48 -4.74 -9.94
CA LEU A 303 12.58 -4.14 -8.97
C LEU A 303 11.44 -5.10 -8.66
N ILE A 304 11.47 -5.73 -7.49
CA ILE A 304 10.49 -6.73 -7.07
C ILE A 304 9.57 -6.06 -6.05
N TYR A 305 8.31 -5.83 -6.44
CA TYR A 305 7.26 -5.32 -5.57
C TYR A 305 6.68 -6.45 -4.72
N ALA A 306 6.70 -6.27 -3.40
CA ALA A 306 6.18 -7.17 -2.38
C ALA A 306 5.07 -6.45 -1.59
N GLU A 307 3.84 -6.55 -2.10
CA GLU A 307 2.68 -5.82 -1.58
C GLU A 307 1.63 -6.79 -0.98
N GLY A 308 1.15 -6.45 0.22
CA GLY A 308 0.05 -7.13 0.89
C GLY A 308 0.48 -8.19 1.92
N ASP A 309 -0.45 -9.09 2.26
CA ASP A 309 -0.25 -10.14 3.25
C ASP A 309 0.78 -11.17 2.79
N ILE A 310 1.59 -11.68 3.73
CA ILE A 310 2.49 -12.81 3.46
C ILE A 310 1.77 -14.13 3.70
N VAL A 311 1.74 -14.99 2.69
CA VAL A 311 1.02 -16.29 2.73
C VAL A 311 1.89 -17.42 2.21
N SER A 312 1.61 -18.63 2.70
CA SER A 312 2.22 -19.86 2.20
C SER A 312 1.64 -20.25 0.83
N GLY A 313 2.44 -20.93 -0.01
CA GLY A 313 2.02 -21.38 -1.34
C GLY A 313 2.08 -20.29 -2.42
N SER A 314 1.13 -20.33 -3.36
CA SER A 314 0.99 -19.41 -4.49
C SER A 314 -0.34 -18.63 -4.40
N ALA A 315 -0.33 -17.34 -4.74
CA ALA A 315 -1.52 -16.49 -4.70
C ALA A 315 -1.40 -15.26 -5.62
N ASP A 316 -2.52 -14.89 -6.27
CA ASP A 316 -2.54 -13.79 -7.26
C ASP A 316 -2.44 -12.37 -6.65
N LYS A 317 -2.80 -12.17 -5.37
CA LYS A 317 -2.90 -10.84 -4.71
C LYS A 317 -2.35 -10.85 -3.27
N ALA A 318 -1.16 -11.42 -3.10
CA ALA A 318 -0.47 -11.52 -1.82
C ALA A 318 1.03 -11.77 -2.05
N ILE A 319 1.82 -11.64 -0.99
CA ILE A 319 3.22 -12.05 -0.98
C ILE A 319 3.26 -13.55 -0.70
N ALA A 320 3.08 -14.35 -1.75
CA ALA A 320 3.03 -15.79 -1.66
C ALA A 320 4.42 -16.41 -1.74
N SER A 321 4.80 -17.23 -0.75
CA SER A 321 6.17 -17.74 -0.64
C SER A 321 6.71 -18.46 -1.89
N GLU A 322 5.92 -19.32 -2.53
CA GLU A 322 6.40 -20.08 -3.70
C GLU A 322 6.68 -19.14 -4.89
N ASP A 323 5.79 -18.18 -5.12
CA ASP A 323 5.91 -17.22 -6.22
C ASP A 323 7.10 -16.29 -6.01
N TYR A 324 7.25 -15.73 -4.80
CA TYR A 324 8.33 -14.79 -4.51
C TYR A 324 9.69 -15.46 -4.43
N ILE A 325 9.79 -16.66 -3.84
CA ILE A 325 11.05 -17.42 -3.86
C ILE A 325 11.49 -17.68 -5.30
N LYS A 326 10.54 -18.06 -6.19
CA LYS A 326 10.84 -18.25 -7.61
C LYS A 326 11.32 -16.96 -8.27
N THR A 327 10.59 -15.85 -8.11
CA THR A 327 10.95 -14.55 -8.70
C THR A 327 12.31 -14.04 -8.21
N ILE A 328 12.58 -14.12 -6.91
CA ILE A 328 13.86 -13.70 -6.34
C ILE A 328 14.99 -14.59 -6.86
N ARG A 329 14.75 -15.91 -6.98
CA ARG A 329 15.71 -16.85 -7.57
C ARG A 329 16.02 -16.54 -9.03
N GLU A 330 15.01 -16.24 -9.83
CA GLU A 330 15.17 -15.82 -11.22
C GLU A 330 16.03 -14.55 -11.31
N ALA A 331 15.67 -13.50 -10.56
CA ALA A 331 16.44 -12.26 -10.52
C ALA A 331 17.87 -12.47 -10.01
N ARG A 332 18.08 -13.40 -9.07
CA ARG A 332 19.40 -13.76 -8.54
C ARG A 332 20.26 -14.49 -9.57
N GLN A 333 19.68 -15.39 -10.35
CA GLN A 333 20.39 -16.24 -11.32
C GLN A 333 20.56 -15.58 -12.69
N ASP A 334 19.81 -14.52 -12.98
CA ASP A 334 19.93 -13.74 -14.20
C ASP A 334 21.25 -12.92 -14.19
N ASN A 335 22.07 -13.10 -15.22
CA ASN A 335 23.34 -12.40 -15.39
C ASN A 335 23.17 -10.95 -15.87
N ASP A 336 22.05 -10.61 -16.49
CA ASP A 336 21.75 -9.23 -16.92
C ASP A 336 21.40 -8.37 -15.70
N VAL A 337 20.72 -8.95 -14.71
CA VAL A 337 20.40 -8.30 -13.44
C VAL A 337 21.65 -8.14 -12.57
N LYS A 338 22.05 -6.90 -12.29
CA LYS A 338 23.21 -6.54 -11.48
C LYS A 338 22.89 -6.22 -10.02
N ALA A 339 21.65 -5.83 -9.72
CA ALA A 339 21.17 -5.63 -8.35
C ALA A 339 19.67 -5.90 -8.23
N ILE A 340 19.20 -6.15 -7.01
CA ILE A 340 17.79 -6.32 -6.68
C ILE A 340 17.36 -5.18 -5.75
N VAL A 341 16.27 -4.50 -6.11
CA VAL A 341 15.51 -3.63 -5.22
C VAL A 341 14.23 -4.36 -4.83
N PHE A 342 14.05 -4.62 -3.54
CA PHE A 342 12.89 -5.28 -2.98
C PHE A 342 11.99 -4.24 -2.32
N ARG A 343 10.91 -3.85 -3.00
CA ARG A 343 9.95 -2.85 -2.51
C ARG A 343 8.89 -3.53 -1.65
N VAL A 344 8.92 -3.32 -0.34
CA VAL A 344 8.04 -3.99 0.63
C VAL A 344 6.96 -3.03 1.12
N ASN A 345 5.70 -3.37 0.86
CA ASN A 345 4.54 -2.72 1.47
C ASN A 345 3.63 -3.80 2.09
N SER A 346 3.99 -4.27 3.29
CA SER A 346 3.39 -5.43 3.93
C SER A 346 3.22 -5.28 5.44
N PRO A 347 2.02 -5.61 5.97
CA PRO A 347 1.83 -5.78 7.42
C PRO A 347 2.40 -7.10 7.95
N GLY A 348 2.91 -7.98 7.08
CA GLY A 348 3.39 -9.32 7.43
C GLY A 348 2.35 -10.42 7.16
N GLY A 349 2.44 -11.53 7.89
CA GLY A 349 1.61 -12.72 7.69
C GLY A 349 2.28 -14.00 8.19
N SER A 350 2.23 -15.07 7.41
CA SER A 350 2.84 -16.37 7.77
C SER A 350 4.34 -16.23 8.10
N ALA A 351 4.72 -16.71 9.29
CA ALA A 351 6.13 -16.74 9.70
C ALA A 351 6.96 -17.73 8.88
N LEU A 352 6.37 -18.87 8.48
CA LEU A 352 7.05 -19.88 7.67
C LEU A 352 7.31 -19.40 6.24
N ALA A 353 6.30 -18.81 5.60
CA ALA A 353 6.43 -18.19 4.30
C ALA A 353 7.52 -17.10 4.29
N SER A 354 7.54 -16.29 5.35
CA SER A 354 8.55 -15.25 5.54
C SER A 354 9.97 -15.82 5.70
N GLU A 355 10.18 -16.91 6.44
CA GLU A 355 11.49 -17.57 6.55
C GLU A 355 11.98 -18.08 5.19
N GLY A 356 11.08 -18.65 4.38
CA GLY A 356 11.41 -19.11 3.03
C GLY A 356 11.89 -17.97 2.11
N ILE A 357 11.18 -16.84 2.13
CA ILE A 357 11.55 -15.64 1.36
C ILE A 357 12.86 -15.04 1.89
N TRP A 358 13.00 -14.89 3.21
CA TRP A 358 14.22 -14.43 3.87
C TRP A 358 15.43 -15.27 3.44
N ARG A 359 15.26 -16.60 3.36
CA ARG A 359 16.31 -17.51 2.94
C ARG A 359 16.75 -17.25 1.50
N GLU A 360 15.83 -17.08 0.56
CA GLU A 360 16.19 -16.80 -0.83
C GLU A 360 16.82 -15.41 -0.99
N LEU A 361 16.35 -14.38 -0.25
CA LEU A 361 16.99 -13.06 -0.22
C LEU A 361 18.42 -13.12 0.35
N THR A 362 18.65 -13.97 1.35
CA THR A 362 20.00 -14.23 1.88
C THR A 362 20.93 -14.83 0.81
N LEU A 363 20.41 -15.75 -0.01
CA LEU A 363 21.17 -16.28 -1.15
C LEU A 363 21.39 -15.21 -2.22
N ALA A 364 20.40 -14.34 -2.46
CA ALA A 364 20.50 -13.25 -3.44
C ALA A 364 21.57 -12.24 -3.04
N ARG A 365 21.59 -11.82 -1.79
CA ARG A 365 22.59 -10.91 -1.22
C ARG A 365 24.03 -11.41 -1.39
N LYS A 366 24.24 -12.74 -1.32
CA LYS A 366 25.58 -13.33 -1.55
C LYS A 366 26.03 -13.23 -3.01
N ALA A 367 25.09 -13.12 -3.94
CA ALA A 367 25.37 -13.09 -5.38
C ALA A 367 25.40 -11.66 -5.95
N LYS A 368 24.53 -10.77 -5.46
CA LYS A 368 24.38 -9.40 -5.94
C LYS A 368 23.81 -8.48 -4.85
N PRO A 369 24.02 -7.15 -4.93
CA PRO A 369 23.44 -6.21 -3.97
C PRO A 369 21.92 -6.35 -3.88
N VAL A 370 21.40 -6.45 -2.65
CA VAL A 370 19.96 -6.47 -2.35
C VAL A 370 19.62 -5.26 -1.49
N ILE A 371 18.82 -4.35 -2.03
CA ILE A 371 18.40 -3.13 -1.37
C ILE A 371 16.90 -3.23 -1.10
N VAL A 372 16.46 -2.93 0.12
CA VAL A 372 15.04 -2.85 0.46
C VAL A 372 14.58 -1.40 0.45
N SER A 373 13.41 -1.15 -0.13
CA SER A 373 12.64 0.08 0.02
C SER A 373 11.33 -0.27 0.73
N MET A 374 11.03 0.38 1.85
CA MET A 374 9.79 0.17 2.59
C MET A 374 8.75 1.22 2.20
N GLY A 375 7.54 0.77 1.86
CA GLY A 375 6.38 1.63 1.63
C GLY A 375 5.71 2.05 2.94
N ASP A 376 4.38 2.14 2.92
CA ASP A 376 3.59 2.50 4.12
C ASP A 376 3.82 1.51 5.27
N TYR A 377 3.95 0.22 4.95
CA TYR A 377 4.20 -0.83 5.92
C TYR A 377 5.38 -1.71 5.53
N ALA A 378 6.24 -2.05 6.48
CA ALA A 378 7.18 -3.16 6.33
C ALA A 378 7.47 -3.75 7.70
N ALA A 379 6.43 -4.32 8.30
CA ALA A 379 6.44 -4.70 9.71
C ALA A 379 6.13 -6.19 9.90
N SER A 380 6.62 -6.71 11.02
CA SER A 380 6.52 -8.11 11.38
C SER A 380 7.10 -9.00 10.27
N GLY A 381 6.32 -9.87 9.61
CA GLY A 381 6.79 -10.65 8.47
C GLY A 381 7.36 -9.78 7.34
N GLY A 382 6.82 -8.57 7.13
CA GLY A 382 7.37 -7.58 6.19
C GLY A 382 8.78 -7.12 6.58
N TYR A 383 9.02 -6.92 7.89
CA TYR A 383 10.38 -6.65 8.38
C TYR A 383 11.26 -7.90 8.33
N TYR A 384 10.68 -9.08 8.52
CA TYR A 384 11.40 -10.35 8.50
C TYR A 384 12.04 -10.62 7.13
N ILE A 385 11.29 -10.39 6.06
CA ILE A 385 11.78 -10.46 4.67
C ILE A 385 12.64 -9.25 4.28
N SER A 386 12.81 -8.25 5.14
CA SER A 386 13.61 -7.05 4.87
C SER A 386 14.97 -7.05 5.57
N CYS A 387 15.03 -7.61 6.78
CA CYS A 387 16.13 -7.41 7.72
C CYS A 387 17.50 -7.86 7.23
N MET A 388 17.56 -8.71 6.21
CA MET A 388 18.79 -9.33 5.70
C MET A 388 19.39 -8.61 4.49
N ALA A 389 18.81 -7.50 4.03
CA ALA A 389 19.30 -6.70 2.91
C ALA A 389 20.66 -6.03 3.19
N ASP A 390 21.35 -5.60 2.13
CA ASP A 390 22.59 -4.81 2.24
C ASP A 390 22.33 -3.37 2.71
N SER A 391 21.20 -2.80 2.30
CA SER A 391 20.73 -1.50 2.75
C SER A 391 19.21 -1.48 2.79
N ILE A 392 18.64 -0.84 3.80
CA ILE A 392 17.20 -0.67 4.00
C ILE A 392 16.85 0.82 4.00
N PHE A 393 15.93 1.21 3.13
CA PHE A 393 15.34 2.54 3.05
C PHE A 393 13.90 2.51 3.57
N ALA A 394 13.50 3.53 4.31
CA ALA A 394 12.12 3.73 4.73
C ALA A 394 11.78 5.22 4.72
N GLU A 395 10.52 5.57 4.51
CA GLU A 395 10.07 6.94 4.71
C GLU A 395 9.98 7.27 6.21
N PRO A 396 10.05 8.55 6.60
CA PRO A 396 9.87 8.95 8.00
C PRO A 396 8.60 8.36 8.64
N THR A 397 7.53 8.28 7.86
CA THR A 397 6.19 7.82 8.27
C THR A 397 5.91 6.34 7.99
N THR A 398 6.87 5.57 7.44
CA THR A 398 6.75 4.11 7.30
C THR A 398 6.55 3.46 8.67
N LEU A 399 5.61 2.53 8.78
CA LEU A 399 5.45 1.68 9.96
C LEU A 399 6.18 0.34 9.77
N THR A 400 7.22 0.11 10.56
CA THR A 400 8.10 -1.06 10.49
C THR A 400 8.32 -1.70 11.88
N GLY A 401 9.30 -2.58 12.01
CA GLY A 401 9.56 -3.34 13.23
C GLY A 401 8.52 -4.43 13.44
N SER A 402 7.76 -4.35 14.53
CA SER A 402 6.78 -5.36 14.99
C SER A 402 7.37 -6.78 15.04
N ILE A 403 8.62 -6.86 15.49
CA ILE A 403 9.38 -8.11 15.65
C ILE A 403 8.76 -8.89 16.81
N GLY A 404 7.87 -9.82 16.48
CA GLY A 404 7.06 -10.58 17.42
C GLY A 404 6.07 -11.46 16.65
N VAL A 405 5.58 -12.51 17.30
CA VAL A 405 4.74 -13.54 16.65
C VAL A 405 3.58 -13.96 17.55
N PHE A 406 2.52 -14.47 16.93
CA PHE A 406 1.35 -14.98 17.63
C PHE A 406 0.69 -16.15 16.89
N ALA A 407 -0.16 -16.91 17.58
CA ALA A 407 -1.03 -17.92 17.04
C ALA A 407 -2.42 -17.78 17.67
N ILE A 408 -3.46 -18.09 16.88
CA ILE A 408 -4.85 -18.10 17.33
C ILE A 408 -5.47 -19.44 16.92
N LEU A 409 -6.01 -20.17 17.89
CA LEU A 409 -6.79 -21.39 17.67
C LEU A 409 -8.18 -21.21 18.28
N PRO A 410 -9.26 -21.13 17.48
CA PRO A 410 -10.60 -20.98 18.01
C PRO A 410 -11.08 -22.29 18.65
N ASN A 411 -11.55 -22.21 19.90
CA ASN A 411 -12.40 -23.24 20.50
C ASN A 411 -13.86 -22.82 20.32
N MET A 412 -14.61 -23.63 19.56
CA MET A 412 -16.01 -23.40 19.22
C MET A 412 -16.93 -24.43 19.89
N GLN A 413 -16.43 -25.23 20.84
CA GLN A 413 -17.22 -26.28 21.48
C GLN A 413 -18.52 -25.76 22.08
N ALA A 414 -18.47 -24.68 22.87
CA ALA A 414 -19.64 -24.10 23.50
C ALA A 414 -20.60 -23.48 22.47
N PHE A 415 -20.08 -22.76 21.46
CA PHE A 415 -20.87 -22.30 20.32
C PHE A 415 -21.65 -23.45 19.66
N PHE A 416 -20.97 -24.55 19.30
CA PHE A 416 -21.62 -25.70 18.67
C PHE A 416 -22.68 -26.33 19.57
N ASN A 417 -22.33 -26.63 20.83
CA ASN A 417 -23.22 -27.30 21.76
C ASN A 417 -24.44 -26.43 22.12
N ASN A 418 -24.20 -25.17 22.49
CA ASN A 418 -25.21 -24.33 23.16
C ASN A 418 -25.96 -23.41 22.18
N LYS A 419 -25.37 -23.06 21.03
CA LYS A 419 -26.03 -22.22 20.02
C LYS A 419 -26.64 -23.03 18.89
N LEU A 420 -25.97 -24.12 18.48
CA LEU A 420 -26.37 -24.89 17.30
C LEU A 420 -26.88 -26.31 17.61
N GLY A 421 -26.70 -26.80 18.84
CA GLY A 421 -27.04 -28.18 19.19
C GLY A 421 -26.18 -29.24 18.50
N ILE A 422 -25.00 -28.87 18.00
CA ILE A 422 -24.06 -29.75 17.30
C ILE A 422 -23.06 -30.31 18.32
N THR A 423 -22.86 -31.62 18.32
CA THR A 423 -21.85 -32.31 19.15
C THR A 423 -20.87 -33.08 18.27
N PHE A 424 -19.69 -33.36 18.81
CA PHE A 424 -18.63 -34.09 18.12
C PHE A 424 -18.09 -35.18 19.06
N ASP A 425 -17.94 -36.40 18.53
CA ASP A 425 -17.31 -37.54 19.20
C ASP A 425 -16.37 -38.23 18.21
N GLY A 426 -15.32 -38.87 18.70
CA GLY A 426 -14.30 -39.46 17.83
C GLY A 426 -13.28 -40.31 18.56
N VAL A 427 -12.55 -41.10 17.78
CA VAL A 427 -11.44 -41.93 18.23
C VAL A 427 -10.14 -41.40 17.64
N LYS A 428 -9.04 -41.52 18.39
CA LYS A 428 -7.71 -41.06 17.97
C LYS A 428 -6.71 -42.20 17.96
N THR A 429 -5.93 -42.29 16.88
CA THR A 429 -4.83 -43.27 16.74
C THR A 429 -3.53 -42.79 17.41
N GLY A 430 -3.45 -41.49 17.73
CA GLY A 430 -2.34 -40.88 18.46
C GLY A 430 -2.85 -39.77 19.37
N GLU A 431 -2.11 -39.50 20.46
CA GLU A 431 -2.56 -38.59 21.53
C GLU A 431 -2.92 -37.19 21.03
N TYR A 432 -2.20 -36.69 20.01
CA TYR A 432 -2.33 -35.35 19.45
C TYR A 432 -2.90 -35.32 18.03
N ALA A 433 -3.54 -36.40 17.58
CA ALA A 433 -4.04 -36.53 16.20
C ALA A 433 -5.12 -35.49 15.84
N ASP A 434 -5.79 -34.92 16.85
CA ASP A 434 -6.82 -33.90 16.74
C ASP A 434 -6.35 -32.53 17.27
N LEU A 435 -5.04 -32.32 17.45
CA LEU A 435 -4.47 -31.03 17.82
C LEU A 435 -4.89 -29.97 16.80
N GLY A 436 -5.48 -28.89 17.30
CA GLY A 436 -5.94 -27.77 16.48
C GLY A 436 -7.38 -27.90 15.96
N THR A 437 -8.10 -28.95 16.37
CA THR A 437 -9.55 -29.00 16.20
C THR A 437 -10.25 -27.80 16.86
N THR A 438 -11.39 -27.41 16.30
CA THR A 438 -12.24 -26.35 16.86
C THR A 438 -13.36 -26.89 17.75
N SER A 439 -13.57 -28.22 17.78
CA SER A 439 -14.67 -28.86 18.50
C SER A 439 -14.42 -29.09 19.99
N ARG A 440 -13.20 -28.86 20.48
CA ARG A 440 -12.81 -28.92 21.89
C ARG A 440 -11.69 -27.92 22.20
N PRO A 441 -11.50 -27.52 23.47
CA PRO A 441 -10.32 -26.76 23.87
C PRO A 441 -9.03 -27.60 23.71
N LEU A 442 -7.90 -26.90 23.64
CA LEU A 442 -6.58 -27.51 23.74
C LEU A 442 -6.35 -28.00 25.18
N THR A 443 -5.74 -29.18 25.32
CA THR A 443 -5.22 -29.67 26.59
C THR A 443 -4.00 -28.84 27.02
N GLU A 444 -3.62 -28.88 28.30
CA GLU A 444 -2.43 -28.16 28.80
C GLU A 444 -1.14 -28.57 28.09
N LYS A 445 -1.00 -29.85 27.72
CA LYS A 445 0.15 -30.33 26.92
C LYS A 445 0.15 -29.73 25.52
N GLU A 446 -1.00 -29.64 24.87
CA GLU A 446 -1.13 -29.03 23.54
C GLU A 446 -0.87 -27.52 23.58
N LYS A 447 -1.38 -26.81 24.60
CA LYS A 447 -1.08 -25.39 24.84
C LYS A 447 0.43 -25.17 24.97
N PHE A 448 1.12 -26.02 25.74
CA PHE A 448 2.57 -25.94 25.89
C PHE A 448 3.31 -26.17 24.57
N MET A 449 2.87 -27.14 23.74
CA MET A 449 3.48 -27.37 22.42
C MET A 449 3.32 -26.17 21.48
N VAL A 450 2.13 -25.56 21.44
CA VAL A 450 1.87 -24.38 20.61
C VAL A 450 2.69 -23.19 21.10
N GLN A 451 2.71 -22.91 22.41
CA GLN A 451 3.50 -21.82 22.98
C GLN A 451 5.00 -22.00 22.69
N ARG A 452 5.54 -23.21 22.87
CA ARG A 452 6.94 -23.51 22.56
C ARG A 452 7.27 -23.27 21.09
N SER A 453 6.34 -23.57 20.18
CA SER A 453 6.50 -23.27 18.76
C SER A 453 6.57 -21.75 18.51
N VAL A 454 5.65 -20.98 19.11
CA VAL A 454 5.65 -19.51 19.06
C VAL A 454 6.98 -18.93 19.60
N ASP A 455 7.46 -19.42 20.74
CA ASP A 455 8.70 -18.97 21.34
C ASP A 455 9.93 -19.29 20.48
N THR A 456 9.94 -20.48 19.86
CA THR A 456 11.03 -20.89 18.95
C THR A 456 11.07 -20.00 17.72
N ILE A 457 9.91 -19.72 17.10
CA ILE A 457 9.85 -18.82 15.93
C ILE A 457 10.24 -17.39 16.32
N TYR A 458 9.83 -16.91 17.49
CA TYR A 458 10.26 -15.59 17.98
C TYR A 458 11.78 -15.50 18.15
N ALA A 459 12.39 -16.54 18.73
CA ALA A 459 13.84 -16.61 18.88
C ALA A 459 14.57 -16.60 17.52
N THR A 460 14.07 -17.38 16.55
CA THR A 460 14.60 -17.37 15.18
C THR A 460 14.47 -16.00 14.54
N PHE A 461 13.32 -15.33 14.68
CA PHE A 461 13.10 -14.01 14.11
C PHE A 461 14.10 -12.99 14.69
N LYS A 462 14.25 -12.92 16.01
CA LYS A 462 15.27 -12.06 16.65
C LYS A 462 16.68 -12.38 16.16
N HIS A 463 16.99 -13.66 15.98
CA HIS A 463 18.28 -14.07 15.45
C HIS A 463 18.50 -13.57 14.02
N ARG A 464 17.52 -13.64 13.13
CA ARG A 464 17.65 -13.09 11.76
C ARG A 464 17.86 -11.59 11.75
N VAL A 465 17.20 -10.86 12.66
CA VAL A 465 17.42 -9.42 12.81
C VAL A 465 18.84 -9.14 13.30
N THR A 466 19.32 -9.92 14.29
CA THR A 466 20.71 -9.85 14.79
C THR A 466 21.71 -10.07 13.65
N GLU A 467 21.55 -11.13 12.86
CA GLU A 467 22.42 -11.46 11.72
C GLU A 467 22.38 -10.39 10.62
N GLY A 468 21.17 -9.94 10.27
CA GLY A 468 20.95 -9.01 9.15
C GLY A 468 21.40 -7.59 9.42
N ARG A 469 21.13 -7.11 10.64
CA ARG A 469 21.41 -5.74 11.06
C ARG A 469 22.71 -5.60 11.82
N LYS A 470 23.38 -6.73 12.14
CA LYS A 470 24.62 -6.79 12.94
C LYS A 470 24.46 -6.06 14.28
N LEU A 471 23.29 -6.22 14.89
CA LEU A 471 22.96 -5.67 16.20
C LEU A 471 23.17 -6.72 17.27
N GLU A 472 23.57 -6.31 18.47
CA GLU A 472 23.67 -7.22 19.62
C GLU A 472 22.31 -7.83 19.98
N ALA A 473 22.30 -9.11 20.38
CA ALA A 473 21.06 -9.82 20.70
C ALA A 473 20.25 -9.15 21.82
N THR A 474 20.93 -8.54 22.80
CA THR A 474 20.31 -7.78 23.90
C THR A 474 19.65 -6.49 23.40
N VAL A 475 20.26 -5.81 22.43
CA VAL A 475 19.68 -4.62 21.78
C VAL A 475 18.44 -5.03 21.01
N VAL A 476 18.53 -6.07 20.17
CA VAL A 476 17.39 -6.59 19.40
C VAL A 476 16.24 -6.97 20.33
N ASP A 477 16.50 -7.67 21.44
CA ASP A 477 15.44 -8.02 22.40
C ASP A 477 14.74 -6.79 22.99
N SER A 478 15.49 -5.71 23.28
CA SER A 478 14.95 -4.48 23.86
C SER A 478 14.06 -3.67 22.89
N ILE A 479 14.38 -3.69 21.59
CA ILE A 479 13.65 -2.96 20.54
C ILE A 479 12.61 -3.84 19.82
N ALA A 480 12.60 -5.15 20.08
CA ALA A 480 11.62 -6.09 19.54
C ALA A 480 10.32 -6.10 20.38
N GLN A 481 9.97 -7.23 20.98
CA GLN A 481 8.79 -7.41 21.82
C GLN A 481 7.47 -7.09 21.09
N GLY A 482 7.43 -7.26 19.78
CA GLY A 482 6.28 -6.99 18.92
C GLY A 482 6.01 -5.51 18.64
N ARG A 483 6.92 -4.61 19.05
CA ARG A 483 6.70 -3.15 19.00
C ARG A 483 6.81 -2.59 17.59
N VAL A 484 5.84 -1.76 17.22
CA VAL A 484 5.84 -1.00 15.95
C VAL A 484 6.70 0.26 16.10
N TRP A 485 7.47 0.57 15.07
CA TRP A 485 8.33 1.75 14.99
C TRP A 485 8.06 2.53 13.71
N THR A 486 8.22 3.85 13.75
CA THR A 486 8.28 4.67 12.54
C THR A 486 9.61 4.45 11.81
N GLY A 487 9.73 4.93 10.56
CA GLY A 487 11.01 4.91 9.85
C GLY A 487 12.08 5.74 10.56
N ILE A 488 11.71 6.87 11.17
CA ILE A 488 12.64 7.70 11.97
C ILE A 488 13.21 6.91 13.15
N GLN A 489 12.34 6.26 13.94
CA GLN A 489 12.76 5.46 15.08
C GLN A 489 13.57 4.24 14.66
N ALA A 490 13.13 3.54 13.61
CA ALA A 490 13.81 2.38 13.08
C ALA A 490 15.24 2.72 12.60
N GLN A 491 15.43 3.90 11.98
CA GLN A 491 16.76 4.37 11.60
C GLN A 491 17.65 4.60 12.83
N ARG A 492 17.14 5.31 13.84
CA ARG A 492 17.89 5.59 15.09
C ARG A 492 18.31 4.31 15.82
N MET A 493 17.54 3.23 15.69
CA MET A 493 17.80 1.93 16.32
C MET A 493 18.63 0.97 15.46
N GLY A 494 19.01 1.35 14.22
CA GLY A 494 19.75 0.49 13.29
C GLY A 494 18.90 -0.57 12.58
N LEU A 495 17.57 -0.55 12.77
CA LEU A 495 16.65 -1.44 12.04
C LEU A 495 16.52 -1.04 10.56
N VAL A 496 16.73 0.25 10.25
CA VAL A 496 16.73 0.85 8.91
C VAL A 496 18.05 1.62 8.74
N ASP A 497 18.59 1.68 7.52
CA ASP A 497 19.87 2.36 7.25
C ASP A 497 19.66 3.84 6.93
N ARG A 498 18.66 4.15 6.10
CA ARG A 498 18.44 5.51 5.58
C ARG A 498 16.96 5.85 5.47
N LEU A 499 16.66 7.13 5.68
CA LEU A 499 15.36 7.68 5.30
C LEU A 499 15.37 7.98 3.80
N GLY A 500 14.32 7.56 3.10
CA GLY A 500 14.18 7.74 1.65
C GLY A 500 13.23 6.72 1.03
N GLY A 501 12.90 6.97 -0.23
CA GLY A 501 11.89 6.21 -0.97
C GLY A 501 12.47 5.20 -1.95
N ILE A 502 11.64 4.77 -2.90
CA ILE A 502 12.05 3.78 -3.90
C ILE A 502 13.12 4.31 -4.87
N ASP A 503 13.08 5.58 -5.24
CA ASP A 503 14.13 6.22 -6.07
C ASP A 503 15.50 6.19 -5.38
N ASP A 504 15.54 6.43 -4.06
CA ASP A 504 16.78 6.40 -3.28
C ASP A 504 17.36 4.98 -3.20
N ALA A 505 16.49 3.99 -3.06
CA ALA A 505 16.86 2.57 -3.08
C ALA A 505 17.41 2.14 -4.45
N VAL A 506 16.77 2.55 -5.56
CA VAL A 506 17.27 2.30 -6.93
C VAL A 506 18.64 2.94 -7.15
N ASN A 507 18.81 4.20 -6.73
CA ASN A 507 20.09 4.89 -6.83
C ASN A 507 21.18 4.24 -5.95
N CYS A 508 20.81 3.68 -4.80
CA CYS A 508 21.72 2.89 -3.98
C CYS A 508 22.13 1.59 -4.68
N ALA A 509 21.16 0.86 -5.25
CA ALA A 509 21.41 -0.37 -6.00
C ALA A 509 22.32 -0.14 -7.21
N ALA A 510 22.07 0.92 -7.99
CA ALA A 510 22.89 1.29 -9.13
C ALA A 510 24.36 1.56 -8.72
N ARG A 511 24.56 2.32 -7.64
CA ARG A 511 25.91 2.61 -7.11
C ARG A 511 26.61 1.35 -6.60
N MET A 512 25.92 0.51 -5.83
CA MET A 512 26.51 -0.73 -5.29
C MET A 512 26.86 -1.74 -6.39
N ALA A 513 26.13 -1.72 -7.51
CA ALA A 513 26.39 -2.58 -8.67
C ALA A 513 27.27 -1.94 -9.75
N ASN A 514 27.76 -0.71 -9.55
CA ASN A 514 28.54 0.06 -10.53
C ASN A 514 27.84 0.18 -11.91
N VAL A 515 26.52 0.45 -11.89
CA VAL A 515 25.70 0.63 -13.10
C VAL A 515 25.49 2.12 -13.35
N ALA A 516 25.93 2.61 -14.52
CA ALA A 516 25.74 4.01 -14.94
C ALA A 516 24.40 4.25 -15.66
N ASP A 517 24.02 3.36 -16.58
CA ASP A 517 22.75 3.42 -17.32
C ASP A 517 21.73 2.49 -16.66
N VAL A 518 20.88 3.03 -15.79
CA VAL A 518 19.91 2.24 -15.01
C VAL A 518 18.73 1.83 -15.89
N LYS A 519 18.54 0.52 -16.05
CA LYS A 519 17.36 -0.07 -16.70
C LYS A 519 16.65 -0.97 -15.71
N ILE A 520 15.41 -0.64 -15.40
CA ILE A 520 14.63 -1.38 -14.41
C ILE A 520 13.80 -2.45 -15.11
N VAL A 521 13.81 -3.66 -14.54
CA VAL A 521 12.85 -4.71 -14.85
C VAL A 521 11.99 -4.97 -13.62
N SER A 522 10.68 -4.76 -13.75
CA SER A 522 9.72 -4.85 -12.65
C SER A 522 9.12 -6.25 -12.53
N PHE A 523 8.97 -6.72 -11.29
CA PHE A 523 8.31 -7.97 -10.93
C PHE A 523 7.24 -7.75 -9.84
N PRO A 524 6.16 -8.54 -9.83
CA PRO A 524 5.81 -9.57 -10.81
C PRO A 524 5.55 -8.98 -12.20
N LYS A 525 5.85 -9.74 -13.25
CA LYS A 525 5.56 -9.30 -14.62
C LYS A 525 4.04 -9.15 -14.76
N GLN A 526 3.59 -8.03 -15.32
CA GLN A 526 2.17 -7.81 -15.55
C GLN A 526 1.63 -8.92 -16.47
N LYS A 527 0.57 -9.59 -16.03
CA LYS A 527 -0.08 -10.66 -16.80
C LYS A 527 -0.77 -10.06 -18.02
N ASP A 528 -0.79 -10.82 -19.10
CA ASP A 528 -1.45 -10.44 -20.35
C ASP A 528 -2.92 -9.99 -20.11
N PRO A 529 -3.36 -8.85 -20.67
CA PRO A 529 -4.70 -8.32 -20.46
C PRO A 529 -5.83 -9.29 -20.85
N TYR A 530 -5.66 -10.12 -21.88
CA TYR A 530 -6.67 -11.12 -22.26
C TYR A 530 -6.78 -12.22 -21.22
N GLN A 531 -5.65 -12.70 -20.69
CA GLN A 531 -5.64 -13.67 -19.58
C GLN A 531 -6.32 -13.10 -18.33
N GLN A 532 -6.10 -11.82 -18.04
CA GLN A 532 -6.74 -11.15 -16.91
C GLN A 532 -8.25 -10.96 -17.13
N LEU A 533 -8.70 -10.62 -18.35
CA LEU A 533 -10.12 -10.48 -18.66
C LEU A 533 -10.88 -11.81 -18.43
N LEU A 534 -10.33 -12.93 -18.92
CA LEU A 534 -10.92 -14.26 -18.74
C LEU A 534 -11.06 -14.64 -17.25
N LYS A 535 -10.08 -14.28 -16.42
CA LYS A 535 -10.17 -14.46 -14.96
C LYS A 535 -11.19 -13.53 -14.31
N SER A 536 -11.33 -12.29 -14.81
CA SER A 536 -12.20 -11.25 -14.22
C SER A 536 -13.70 -11.52 -14.39
N LEU A 537 -14.10 -12.32 -15.38
CA LEU A 537 -15.50 -12.73 -15.56
C LEU A 537 -16.05 -13.58 -14.40
N GLY A 538 -15.19 -14.11 -13.53
CA GLY A 538 -15.56 -14.74 -12.24
C GLY A 538 -15.56 -13.79 -11.02
N GLY A 539 -15.10 -12.53 -11.18
CA GLY A 539 -14.76 -11.61 -10.09
C GLY A 539 -15.75 -10.48 -9.79
N VAL A 540 -16.85 -10.38 -10.56
CA VAL A 540 -17.88 -9.32 -10.46
C VAL A 540 -18.53 -9.21 -9.05
N ARG A 541 -18.34 -10.21 -8.18
CA ARG A 541 -18.95 -10.27 -6.85
C ARG A 541 -18.45 -9.23 -5.84
N ALA A 542 -17.20 -8.77 -5.93
CA ALA A 542 -16.61 -7.98 -4.84
C ALA A 542 -17.06 -6.51 -4.80
N SER A 543 -17.28 -5.87 -5.95
CA SER A 543 -17.77 -4.50 -6.03
C SER A 543 -19.25 -4.41 -5.63
N MET A 544 -20.07 -5.36 -6.07
CA MET A 544 -21.48 -5.46 -5.66
C MET A 544 -21.63 -5.62 -4.14
N VAL A 545 -20.82 -6.49 -3.50
CA VAL A 545 -20.87 -6.68 -2.04
C VAL A 545 -20.50 -5.40 -1.28
N LYS A 546 -19.59 -4.57 -1.82
CA LYS A 546 -19.24 -3.28 -1.20
C LYS A 546 -20.40 -2.29 -1.29
N GLU A 547 -21.04 -2.22 -2.45
CA GLU A 547 -22.18 -1.33 -2.70
C GLU A 547 -23.39 -1.72 -1.85
N GLU A 548 -23.68 -3.03 -1.72
CA GLU A 548 -24.77 -3.53 -0.88
C GLU A 548 -24.54 -3.35 0.62
N LEU A 549 -23.30 -3.54 1.10
CA LEU A 549 -23.00 -3.49 2.53
C LEU A 549 -22.69 -2.07 3.05
N GLY A 550 -22.35 -1.12 2.19
CA GLY A 550 -22.02 0.26 2.59
C GLY A 550 -21.00 0.30 3.73
N GLU A 551 -21.34 0.98 4.83
CA GLU A 551 -20.49 1.09 6.02
C GLU A 551 -20.19 -0.27 6.68
N HIS A 552 -21.06 -1.27 6.54
CA HIS A 552 -20.86 -2.61 7.08
C HIS A 552 -19.82 -3.44 6.30
N TYR A 553 -19.39 -2.97 5.13
CA TYR A 553 -18.34 -3.64 4.36
C TYR A 553 -17.04 -3.80 5.15
N GLN A 554 -16.72 -2.83 6.02
CA GLN A 554 -15.53 -2.90 6.87
C GLN A 554 -15.60 -4.04 7.89
N LEU A 555 -16.80 -4.30 8.43
CA LEU A 555 -17.03 -5.44 9.32
C LEU A 555 -16.88 -6.76 8.55
N TYR A 556 -17.44 -6.84 7.34
CA TYR A 556 -17.27 -8.01 6.47
C TYR A 556 -15.80 -8.30 6.16
N GLN A 557 -15.01 -7.27 5.84
CA GLN A 557 -13.58 -7.42 5.60
C GLN A 557 -12.83 -7.89 6.85
N THR A 558 -13.13 -7.30 8.01
CA THR A 558 -12.59 -7.74 9.30
C THR A 558 -12.85 -9.23 9.52
N ILE A 559 -14.08 -9.71 9.30
CA ILE A 559 -14.43 -11.14 9.45
C ILE A 559 -13.64 -12.02 8.47
N LYS A 560 -13.51 -11.59 7.22
CA LYS A 560 -12.74 -12.31 6.19
C LYS A 560 -11.24 -12.39 6.55
N GLU A 561 -10.68 -11.32 7.09
CA GLU A 561 -9.29 -11.28 7.57
C GLU A 561 -9.08 -12.21 8.76
N LEU A 562 -9.98 -12.23 9.74
CA LEU A 562 -9.90 -13.13 10.89
C LEU A 562 -9.81 -14.60 10.49
N LYS A 563 -10.55 -15.02 9.45
CA LYS A 563 -10.48 -16.39 8.91
C LYS A 563 -9.08 -16.75 8.39
N LYS A 564 -8.30 -15.76 7.94
CA LYS A 564 -6.92 -15.99 7.46
C LYS A 564 -5.89 -16.07 8.59
N LEU A 565 -6.21 -15.59 9.79
CA LEU A 565 -5.28 -15.56 10.93
C LEU A 565 -5.24 -16.86 11.73
N THR A 566 -6.14 -17.81 11.45
CA THR A 566 -6.27 -19.07 12.18
C THR A 566 -5.48 -20.19 11.52
N GLY A 567 -4.81 -21.02 12.32
CA GLY A 567 -4.20 -22.28 11.84
C GLY A 567 -2.70 -22.21 11.48
N GLU A 568 -2.07 -21.04 11.56
CA GLU A 568 -0.62 -20.88 11.36
C GLU A 568 -0.07 -19.76 12.24
N ILE A 569 1.21 -19.86 12.66
CA ILE A 569 1.91 -18.81 13.43
C ILE A 569 2.15 -17.59 12.54
N GLN A 570 1.69 -16.44 13.01
CA GLN A 570 1.70 -15.17 12.30
C GLN A 570 2.78 -14.23 12.84
N ALA A 571 3.54 -13.65 11.93
CA ALA A 571 4.29 -12.42 12.11
C ALA A 571 3.52 -11.30 11.37
N LYS A 572 2.48 -10.74 11.99
CA LYS A 572 1.62 -9.71 11.36
C LYS A 572 1.38 -8.49 12.27
N LEU A 573 1.21 -7.30 11.68
CA LEU A 573 0.75 -6.08 12.35
C LEU A 573 -0.68 -6.21 12.90
N PRO A 574 -1.05 -5.39 13.90
CA PRO A 574 -2.39 -5.32 14.44
C PRO A 574 -3.37 -4.67 13.45
N TYR A 575 -4.04 -5.49 12.62
CA TYR A 575 -5.12 -5.11 11.68
C TYR A 575 -4.76 -3.94 10.74
N ASN A 576 -5.66 -3.58 9.83
CA ASN A 576 -5.49 -2.37 9.03
C ASN A 576 -5.67 -1.15 9.95
N LEU A 577 -4.59 -0.48 10.30
CA LEU A 577 -4.63 0.77 11.05
C LEU A 577 -5.13 1.87 10.11
N THR A 578 -6.35 2.33 10.34
CA THR A 578 -6.83 3.56 9.70
C THR A 578 -6.44 4.73 10.59
N ILE A 579 -5.47 5.49 10.12
CA ILE A 579 -5.12 6.80 10.69
C ILE A 579 -6.04 7.80 10.00
N GLN A 580 -6.89 8.45 10.80
CA GLN A 580 -7.75 9.55 10.34
C GLN A 580 -7.08 10.87 10.63
#